data_AF-A0A5C1A935-F1
#
_entry.id   AF-A0A5C1A935-F1
#
_cell.length_a   1.000
_cell.length_b   1.000
_cell.length_c   1.000
_cell.angle_alpha   90.00
_cell.angle_beta   90.00
_cell.angle_gamma   90.00
#
_symmetry.space_group_name_H-M   'P 1'
#
loop_
_entity.id
_entity.type
_entity.pdbx_description
1 polymer ?
#
loop_
_entity_poly.entity_id
_entity_poly.type
_entity_poly.pdbx_seq_one_letter_code
_entity_poly.pdbx_strand_id
1 'polypeptide(L)'
;MITNSARLLVAGDVEEDKFLPEGPRTMSLFGRPAIIWVNIQTAADSPRGAVHAFFFGTGERRRWKLPARPGFVFPTDAPDTVLVGLEKAVGTLNLTNGLWTPFVKLPDDNPRTIINDGEIVPGGRAIVFGTKDVNFADPIAHLYLFTLPDHRLTVLAEGQTCSNGKVFADGGRTLFDIDTPRKVVTRYHLDVNARTLTDAGIAIDLRLHEAYPDGMCDAGDGTVVIAFFNGSRGGNGVAERYCLDTGERLEQWQTPGSPRVTCPLLCERDGGVKLILTTATEGMPGDQRADSLYAGHLFIADTSLRGVPPAEIVRL
;
A
#
# COMPACT_ATOMS: atom_id res chain seq x y z
N MET A 1 -3.95 19.42 -17.94
CA MET A 1 -3.94 18.30 -16.97
C MET A 1 -5.05 17.35 -17.35
N ILE A 2 -4.72 16.06 -17.52
CA ILE A 2 -5.71 15.03 -17.88
C ILE A 2 -6.35 14.54 -16.58
N THR A 3 -7.68 14.58 -16.51
CA THR A 3 -8.45 14.04 -15.40
C THR A 3 -9.28 12.86 -15.88
N ASN A 4 -9.01 11.68 -15.32
CA ASN A 4 -9.73 10.45 -15.64
C ASN A 4 -10.69 10.10 -14.50
N SER A 5 -11.90 9.66 -14.84
CA SER A 5 -12.86 9.17 -13.85
C SER A 5 -12.74 7.66 -13.71
N ALA A 6 -12.46 7.19 -12.50
CA ALA A 6 -12.40 5.77 -12.20
C ALA A 6 -13.82 5.21 -12.02
N ARG A 7 -13.99 3.94 -12.39
CA ARG A 7 -15.23 3.19 -12.19
C ARG A 7 -15.04 2.11 -11.14
N LEU A 8 -16.14 1.68 -10.53
CA LEU A 8 -16.12 0.59 -9.56
C LEU A 8 -15.57 -0.70 -10.21
N LEU A 9 -14.63 -1.35 -9.53
CA LEU A 9 -14.07 -2.65 -9.89
C LEU A 9 -14.60 -3.74 -8.97
N VAL A 10 -14.44 -3.55 -7.65
CA VAL A 10 -14.89 -4.49 -6.63
C VAL A 10 -15.74 -3.75 -5.61
N ALA A 11 -17.00 -4.14 -5.49
CA ALA A 11 -17.85 -3.74 -4.37
C ALA A 11 -17.51 -4.62 -3.15
N GLY A 12 -17.29 -4.01 -2.00
CA GLY A 12 -17.18 -4.72 -0.72
C GLY A 12 -18.54 -5.29 -0.32
N ASP A 13 -18.58 -6.55 0.07
CA ASP A 13 -19.84 -7.26 0.39
C ASP A 13 -20.42 -6.85 1.74
N VAL A 14 -19.55 -6.51 2.69
CA VAL A 14 -19.88 -6.22 4.08
C VAL A 14 -19.10 -5.01 4.56
N GLU A 15 -19.60 -4.31 5.59
CA GLU A 15 -18.94 -3.13 6.16
C GLU A 15 -17.49 -3.40 6.59
N GLU A 16 -17.22 -4.60 7.10
CA GLU A 16 -15.88 -5.01 7.50
C GLU A 16 -14.88 -4.87 6.35
N ASP A 17 -15.23 -5.35 5.16
CA ASP A 17 -14.36 -5.41 3.98
C ASP A 17 -14.08 -4.02 3.39
N LYS A 18 -14.87 -3.03 3.79
CA LYS A 18 -14.81 -1.63 3.33
C LYS A 18 -14.05 -0.73 4.30
N PHE A 19 -13.59 -1.27 5.43
CA PHE A 19 -13.07 -0.44 6.50
C PHE A 19 -11.73 0.20 6.12
N LEU A 20 -10.68 -0.59 5.90
CA LEU A 20 -9.37 -0.09 5.48
C LEU A 20 -8.65 -1.01 4.46
N PRO A 21 -9.20 -1.19 3.24
CA PRO A 21 -8.49 -1.78 2.10
C PRO A 21 -7.20 -1.04 1.75
N GLU A 22 -6.10 -1.78 1.61
CA GLU A 22 -4.74 -1.25 1.45
C GLU A 22 -3.84 -2.20 0.67
N GLY A 23 -2.72 -1.67 0.16
CA GLY A 23 -1.62 -2.45 -0.43
C GLY A 23 -2.03 -3.46 -1.53
N PRO A 24 -2.81 -3.07 -2.57
CA PRO A 24 -3.14 -3.98 -3.66
C PRO A 24 -1.89 -4.42 -4.43
N ARG A 25 -1.85 -5.69 -4.83
CA ARG A 25 -0.78 -6.32 -5.64
C ARG A 25 -1.38 -7.27 -6.67
N THR A 26 -0.76 -7.41 -7.84
CA THR A 26 -1.08 -8.47 -8.80
C THR A 26 -0.38 -9.76 -8.40
N MET A 27 -1.05 -10.91 -8.58
CA MET A 27 -0.42 -12.23 -8.42
C MET A 27 -1.12 -13.30 -9.25
N SER A 28 -0.43 -14.44 -9.45
CA SER A 28 -1.08 -15.68 -9.85
C SER A 28 -1.45 -16.45 -8.58
N LEU A 29 -2.74 -16.76 -8.42
CA LEU A 29 -3.28 -17.46 -7.27
C LEU A 29 -4.13 -18.65 -7.74
N PHE A 30 -3.83 -19.85 -7.25
CA PHE A 30 -4.37 -21.12 -7.74
C PHE A 30 -4.28 -21.25 -9.27
N GLY A 31 -3.17 -20.78 -9.84
CA GLY A 31 -2.92 -20.76 -11.28
C GLY A 31 -3.75 -19.75 -12.08
N ARG A 32 -4.43 -18.80 -11.42
CA ARG A 32 -5.29 -17.79 -12.06
C ARG A 32 -4.81 -16.37 -11.73
N PRO A 33 -4.86 -15.43 -12.70
CA PRO A 33 -4.58 -14.03 -12.41
C PRO A 33 -5.56 -13.45 -11.39
N ALA A 34 -5.02 -12.80 -10.36
CA ALA A 34 -5.77 -12.16 -9.30
C ALA A 34 -5.14 -10.82 -8.88
N ILE A 35 -5.94 -9.98 -8.24
CA ILE A 35 -5.44 -8.93 -7.34
C ILE A 35 -5.57 -9.46 -5.93
N ILE A 36 -4.58 -9.21 -5.10
CA ILE A 36 -4.60 -9.44 -3.66
C ILE A 36 -4.41 -8.10 -2.94
N TRP A 37 -5.04 -7.91 -1.79
CA TRP A 37 -4.86 -6.72 -0.96
C TRP A 37 -5.10 -7.08 0.50
N VAL A 38 -4.70 -6.17 1.40
CA VAL A 38 -5.02 -6.30 2.82
C VAL A 38 -6.21 -5.41 3.15
N ASN A 39 -6.97 -5.81 4.15
CA ASN A 39 -7.82 -4.91 4.90
C ASN A 39 -7.20 -4.84 6.29
N ILE A 40 -6.53 -3.71 6.60
CA ILE A 40 -5.66 -3.61 7.79
C ILE A 40 -6.46 -3.89 9.06
N GLN A 41 -7.67 -3.32 9.15
CA GLN A 41 -8.59 -3.57 10.26
C GLN A 41 -10.03 -3.59 9.77
N THR A 42 -10.90 -4.33 10.44
CA THR A 42 -12.30 -4.54 10.00
C THR A 42 -13.31 -3.60 10.68
N ALA A 43 -12.87 -2.82 11.66
CA ALA A 43 -13.64 -1.81 12.38
C ALA A 43 -12.65 -0.87 13.12
N ALA A 44 -13.15 0.24 13.66
CA ALA A 44 -12.31 1.25 14.30
C ALA A 44 -11.53 0.74 15.53
N ASP A 45 -12.10 -0.23 16.24
CA ASP A 45 -11.53 -0.87 17.43
C ASP A 45 -11.08 -2.31 17.18
N SER A 46 -11.13 -2.79 15.94
CA SER A 46 -10.79 -4.18 15.62
C SER A 46 -9.27 -4.37 15.62
N PRO A 47 -8.71 -5.24 16.47
CA PRO A 47 -7.30 -5.59 16.40
C PRO A 47 -7.01 -6.63 15.30
N ARG A 48 -7.97 -6.90 14.40
CA ARG A 48 -7.89 -7.94 13.38
C ARG A 48 -8.19 -7.39 12.00
N GLY A 49 -7.49 -7.91 11.01
CA GLY A 49 -7.76 -7.63 9.60
C GLY A 49 -7.96 -8.90 8.79
N ALA A 50 -7.84 -8.73 7.47
CA ALA A 50 -7.96 -9.84 6.54
C ALA A 50 -7.10 -9.61 5.29
N VAL A 51 -6.77 -10.70 4.62
CA VAL A 51 -6.26 -10.67 3.24
C VAL A 51 -7.43 -10.99 2.31
N HIS A 52 -7.51 -10.28 1.19
CA HIS A 52 -8.57 -10.42 0.19
C HIS A 52 -7.97 -10.69 -1.18
N ALA A 53 -8.68 -11.46 -2.00
CA ALA A 53 -8.33 -11.65 -3.41
C ALA A 53 -9.55 -11.52 -4.32
N PHE A 54 -9.33 -11.01 -5.53
CA PHE A 54 -10.30 -10.88 -6.61
C PHE A 54 -9.75 -11.48 -7.90
N PHE A 55 -10.50 -12.41 -8.50
CA PHE A 55 -10.12 -13.08 -9.75
C PHE A 55 -10.81 -12.42 -10.93
N PHE A 56 -10.05 -11.70 -11.78
CA PHE A 56 -10.63 -10.90 -12.86
C PHE A 56 -11.50 -11.67 -13.87
N GLY A 57 -11.19 -12.94 -14.13
CA GLY A 57 -11.91 -13.73 -15.14
C GLY A 57 -13.25 -14.27 -14.66
N THR A 58 -13.39 -14.52 -13.35
CA THR A 58 -14.58 -15.14 -12.76
C THR A 58 -15.39 -14.18 -11.90
N GLY A 59 -14.80 -13.06 -11.47
CA GLY A 59 -15.36 -12.20 -10.44
C GLY A 59 -15.37 -12.85 -9.04
N GLU A 60 -14.78 -14.03 -8.90
CA GLU A 60 -14.67 -14.72 -7.62
C GLU A 60 -13.88 -13.86 -6.63
N ARG A 61 -14.31 -13.89 -5.37
CA ARG A 61 -13.63 -13.23 -4.26
C ARG A 61 -13.31 -14.24 -3.19
N ARG A 62 -12.14 -14.08 -2.56
CA ARG A 62 -11.73 -14.86 -1.39
C ARG A 62 -11.25 -13.93 -0.30
N ARG A 63 -11.42 -14.40 0.94
CA ARG A 63 -11.05 -13.69 2.16
C ARG A 63 -10.42 -14.66 3.14
N TRP A 64 -9.29 -14.26 3.72
CA TRP A 64 -8.61 -14.96 4.80
C TRP A 64 -8.57 -14.04 6.01
N LYS A 65 -9.34 -14.38 7.04
CA LYS A 65 -9.33 -13.63 8.30
C LYS A 65 -8.02 -13.89 9.03
N LEU A 66 -7.40 -12.82 9.54
CA LEU A 66 -6.14 -12.91 10.26
C LEU A 66 -6.31 -12.64 11.75
N PRO A 67 -5.43 -13.21 12.60
CA PRO A 67 -5.52 -13.03 14.05
C PRO A 67 -5.11 -11.64 14.51
N ALA A 68 -4.50 -10.83 13.63
CA ALA A 68 -4.08 -9.46 13.90
C ALA A 68 -4.18 -8.58 12.63
N ARG A 69 -3.71 -7.32 12.68
CA ARG A 69 -3.81 -6.36 11.57
C ARG A 69 -2.68 -6.55 10.53
N PRO A 70 -2.97 -6.91 9.26
CA PRO A 70 -1.97 -6.98 8.21
C PRO A 70 -1.70 -5.59 7.62
N GLY A 71 -0.47 -5.09 7.70
CA GLY A 71 -0.07 -3.82 7.08
C GLY A 71 0.18 -3.94 5.57
N PHE A 72 0.79 -5.04 5.13
CA PHE A 72 1.06 -5.32 3.72
C PHE A 72 0.91 -6.81 3.39
N VAL A 73 0.74 -7.11 2.10
CA VAL A 73 0.77 -8.47 1.54
C VAL A 73 1.58 -8.47 0.25
N PHE A 74 2.56 -9.38 0.14
CA PHE A 74 3.40 -9.52 -1.04
C PHE A 74 3.31 -10.92 -1.65
N PRO A 75 3.15 -11.03 -2.98
CA PRO A 75 3.26 -12.30 -3.67
C PRO A 75 4.65 -12.93 -3.46
N THR A 76 4.70 -14.26 -3.41
CA THR A 76 5.96 -15.01 -3.33
C THR A 76 6.12 -15.93 -4.53
N ASP A 77 7.31 -16.49 -4.71
CA ASP A 77 7.58 -17.57 -5.68
C ASP A 77 7.13 -18.96 -5.19
N ALA A 78 6.67 -19.09 -3.93
CA ALA A 78 6.03 -20.30 -3.43
C ALA A 78 4.54 -20.35 -3.82
N PRO A 79 4.00 -21.52 -4.23
CA PRO A 79 2.60 -21.66 -4.60
C PRO A 79 1.65 -21.21 -3.50
N ASP A 80 0.69 -20.36 -3.87
CA ASP A 80 -0.42 -19.89 -3.02
C ASP A 80 0.04 -19.40 -1.63
N THR A 81 1.25 -18.84 -1.57
CA THR A 81 1.87 -18.35 -0.35
C THR A 81 2.24 -16.89 -0.54
N VAL A 82 1.98 -16.08 0.49
CA VAL A 82 2.26 -14.65 0.47
C VAL A 82 3.06 -14.26 1.70
N LEU A 83 3.94 -13.27 1.57
CA LEU A 83 4.59 -12.64 2.71
C LEU A 83 3.65 -11.58 3.27
N VAL A 84 3.46 -11.54 4.59
CA VAL A 84 2.59 -10.57 5.25
C VAL A 84 3.36 -9.90 6.38
N GLY A 85 3.17 -8.59 6.52
CA GLY A 85 3.50 -7.86 7.73
C GLY A 85 2.28 -7.83 8.62
N LEU A 86 2.28 -8.61 9.69
CA LEU A 86 1.13 -8.82 10.57
C LEU A 86 1.42 -8.24 11.96
N GLU A 87 0.76 -7.14 12.30
CA GLU A 87 0.90 -6.38 13.55
C GLU A 87 2.36 -5.96 13.78
N LYS A 88 3.14 -6.76 14.51
CA LYS A 88 4.57 -6.53 14.81
C LYS A 88 5.43 -7.70 14.36
N ALA A 89 5.01 -8.46 13.35
CA ALA A 89 5.77 -9.59 12.83
C ALA A 89 5.73 -9.67 11.30
N VAL A 90 6.78 -10.21 10.72
CA VAL A 90 6.86 -10.55 9.29
C VAL A 90 6.93 -12.07 9.16
N GLY A 91 6.25 -12.62 8.16
CA GLY A 91 6.14 -14.06 7.97
C GLY A 91 5.32 -14.41 6.74
N THR A 92 4.99 -15.69 6.57
CA THR A 92 4.22 -16.18 5.43
C THR A 92 2.82 -16.63 5.82
N LEU A 93 1.87 -16.42 4.90
CA LEU A 93 0.53 -16.95 4.97
C LEU A 93 0.34 -17.93 3.80
N ASN A 94 0.02 -19.19 4.12
CA ASN A 94 -0.41 -20.16 3.12
C ASN A 94 -1.91 -20.00 2.86
N LEU A 95 -2.29 -19.64 1.63
CA LEU A 95 -3.67 -19.33 1.25
C LEU A 95 -4.53 -20.58 1.00
N THR A 96 -3.92 -21.76 0.93
CA THR A 96 -4.65 -23.03 0.78
C THR A 96 -5.24 -23.51 2.11
N ASN A 97 -4.48 -23.38 3.21
CA ASN A 97 -4.90 -23.86 4.53
C ASN A 97 -5.06 -22.73 5.59
N GLY A 98 -4.71 -21.49 5.25
CA GLY A 98 -4.80 -20.34 6.15
C GLY A 98 -3.70 -20.28 7.22
N LEU A 99 -2.64 -21.09 7.11
CA LEU A 99 -1.57 -21.15 8.11
C LEU A 99 -0.67 -19.92 8.02
N TRP A 100 -0.61 -19.17 9.13
CA TRP A 100 0.33 -18.08 9.35
C TRP A 100 1.60 -18.60 10.04
N THR A 101 2.78 -18.31 9.47
CA THR A 101 4.09 -18.72 9.98
C THR A 101 5.01 -17.51 10.11
N PRO A 102 5.29 -17.02 11.34
CA PRO A 102 6.17 -15.87 11.53
C PRO A 102 7.65 -16.23 11.27
N PHE A 103 8.38 -15.33 10.63
CA PHE A 103 9.85 -15.38 10.52
C PHE A 103 10.51 -14.58 11.62
N VAL A 104 10.03 -13.36 11.86
CA VAL A 104 10.66 -12.42 12.76
C VAL A 104 9.64 -11.48 13.39
N LYS A 105 9.89 -11.08 14.64
CA LYS A 105 9.11 -10.06 15.35
C LYS A 105 9.90 -8.75 15.38
N LEU A 106 9.22 -7.63 15.22
CA LEU A 106 9.81 -6.31 15.41
C LEU A 106 10.37 -6.19 16.84
N PRO A 107 11.54 -5.57 17.01
CA PRO A 107 12.13 -5.34 18.33
C PRO A 107 11.39 -4.28 19.14
N ASP A 108 10.59 -3.44 18.47
CA ASP A 108 9.79 -2.37 19.07
C ASP A 108 8.60 -2.92 19.87
N ASP A 109 8.58 -2.64 21.16
CA ASP A 109 7.56 -3.07 22.13
C ASP A 109 6.45 -2.04 22.35
N ASN A 110 6.51 -0.86 21.72
CA ASN A 110 5.51 0.19 21.90
C ASN A 110 4.13 -0.31 21.45
N PRO A 111 3.12 -0.37 22.34
CA PRO A 111 1.82 -0.96 21.99
C PRO A 111 1.04 -0.14 20.95
N ARG A 112 1.47 1.09 20.67
CA ARG A 112 0.85 1.96 19.68
C ARG A 112 1.43 1.84 18.28
N THR A 113 2.49 1.05 18.07
CA THR A 113 3.08 0.91 16.74
C THR A 113 2.70 -0.42 16.08
N ILE A 114 2.27 -0.33 14.83
CA ILE A 114 1.99 -1.49 13.98
C ILE A 114 2.65 -1.34 12.62
N ILE A 115 2.98 -2.45 11.97
CA ILE A 115 3.37 -2.46 10.57
C ILE A 115 2.24 -1.85 9.74
N ASN A 116 2.59 -0.94 8.85
CA ASN A 116 1.68 -0.29 7.90
C ASN A 116 2.14 -0.65 6.48
N ASP A 117 2.59 0.31 5.67
CA ASP A 117 2.96 0.02 4.28
C ASP A 117 4.41 -0.46 4.11
N GLY A 118 4.66 -1.20 3.03
CA GLY A 118 5.98 -1.69 2.65
C GLY A 118 6.12 -1.89 1.14
N GLU A 119 7.36 -2.12 0.72
CA GLU A 119 7.65 -2.48 -0.66
C GLU A 119 8.81 -3.49 -0.75
N ILE A 120 8.74 -4.35 -1.77
CA ILE A 120 9.75 -5.34 -2.09
C ILE A 120 10.95 -4.62 -2.70
N VAL A 121 12.14 -4.82 -2.13
CA VAL A 121 13.37 -4.32 -2.75
C VAL A 121 13.63 -5.10 -4.05
N PRO A 122 13.97 -4.43 -5.17
CA PRO A 122 14.23 -5.09 -6.45
C PRO A 122 15.11 -6.33 -6.33
N GLY A 123 14.66 -7.43 -6.94
CA GLY A 123 15.30 -8.75 -6.81
C GLY A 123 14.70 -9.65 -5.73
N GLY A 124 13.75 -9.15 -4.94
CA GLY A 124 12.82 -9.98 -4.17
C GLY A 124 13.38 -10.61 -2.89
N ARG A 125 14.61 -10.26 -2.47
CA ARG A 125 15.27 -10.86 -1.28
C ARG A 125 15.34 -9.96 -0.05
N ALA A 126 14.80 -8.75 -0.16
CA ALA A 126 14.68 -7.82 0.94
C ALA A 126 13.38 -7.01 0.81
N ILE A 127 12.91 -6.48 1.93
CA ILE A 127 11.70 -5.68 2.02
C ILE A 127 12.02 -4.46 2.87
N VAL A 128 11.61 -3.28 2.42
CA VAL A 128 11.55 -2.09 3.28
C VAL A 128 10.09 -1.84 3.62
N PHE A 129 9.79 -1.75 4.91
CA PHE A 129 8.45 -1.44 5.40
C PHE A 129 8.55 -0.48 6.56
N GLY A 130 7.45 0.18 6.90
CA GLY A 130 7.42 1.01 8.09
C GLY A 130 6.27 0.67 9.02
N THR A 131 6.29 1.32 10.17
CA THR A 131 5.21 1.28 11.14
C THR A 131 4.39 2.57 11.13
N LYS A 132 3.30 2.59 11.89
CA LYS A 132 2.56 3.81 12.23
C LYS A 132 2.15 3.83 13.69
N ASP A 133 1.99 5.02 14.26
CA ASP A 133 1.23 5.23 15.49
C ASP A 133 -0.26 5.00 15.20
N VAL A 134 -0.89 4.04 15.89
CA VAL A 134 -2.33 3.76 15.77
C VAL A 134 -3.21 4.95 16.15
N ASN A 135 -2.68 5.90 16.93
CA ASN A 135 -3.36 7.14 17.26
C ASN A 135 -3.07 8.28 16.26
N PHE A 136 -2.15 8.06 15.32
CA PHE A 136 -1.74 9.05 14.33
C PHE A 136 -1.30 10.39 14.95
N ALA A 137 -0.62 10.33 16.11
CA ALA A 137 -0.34 11.50 16.94
C ALA A 137 1.16 11.76 17.11
N ASP A 138 1.92 10.72 17.46
CA ASP A 138 3.31 10.88 17.86
C ASP A 138 4.28 10.29 16.83
N PRO A 139 5.48 10.88 16.65
CA PRO A 139 6.51 10.37 15.75
C PRO A 139 7.28 9.18 16.38
N ILE A 140 6.56 8.09 16.66
CA ILE A 140 7.09 6.87 17.32
C ILE A 140 7.26 5.69 16.35
N ALA A 141 6.96 5.89 15.07
CA ALA A 141 7.09 4.87 14.03
C ALA A 141 8.45 4.91 13.35
N HIS A 142 8.84 3.77 12.78
CA HIS A 142 10.16 3.54 12.21
C HIS A 142 10.05 2.94 10.79
N LEU A 143 11.11 3.10 10.00
CA LEU A 143 11.38 2.32 8.80
C LEU A 143 12.27 1.13 9.14
N TYR A 144 11.97 -0.02 8.54
CA TYR A 144 12.66 -1.27 8.74
C TYR A 144 13.13 -1.87 7.41
N LEU A 145 14.31 -2.50 7.44
CA LEU A 145 14.80 -3.41 6.42
C LEU A 145 14.69 -4.85 6.94
N PHE A 146 13.96 -5.70 6.23
CA PHE A 146 13.97 -7.15 6.40
C PHE A 146 14.73 -7.81 5.26
N THR A 147 15.65 -8.72 5.59
CA THR A 147 16.39 -9.54 4.63
C THR A 147 15.97 -11.00 4.77
N LEU A 148 15.52 -11.61 3.66
CA LEU A 148 15.06 -12.99 3.64
C LEU A 148 16.17 -14.01 3.95
N PRO A 149 17.40 -13.92 3.39
CA PRO A 149 18.39 -14.98 3.56
C PRO A 149 18.78 -15.30 5.01
N ASP A 150 18.69 -14.31 5.90
CA ASP A 150 19.07 -14.42 7.31
C ASP A 150 17.93 -14.06 8.29
N HIS A 151 16.71 -13.83 7.76
CA HIS A 151 15.54 -13.35 8.50
C HIS A 151 15.81 -12.15 9.42
N ARG A 152 16.76 -11.28 9.04
CA ARG A 152 17.25 -10.22 9.93
C ARG A 152 16.44 -8.95 9.72
N LEU A 153 16.10 -8.27 10.83
CA LEU A 153 15.55 -6.92 10.82
C LEU A 153 16.61 -5.85 11.13
N THR A 154 16.42 -4.65 10.60
CA THR A 154 17.17 -3.44 10.98
C THR A 154 16.26 -2.24 10.91
N VAL A 155 16.34 -1.38 11.93
CA VAL A 155 15.76 -0.05 11.90
C VAL A 155 16.61 0.80 10.97
N LEU A 156 16.02 1.28 9.88
CA LEU A 156 16.67 2.15 8.91
C LEU A 156 16.53 3.64 9.28
N ALA A 157 15.36 4.02 9.81
CA ALA A 157 15.07 5.36 10.26
C ALA A 157 14.03 5.34 11.37
N GLU A 158 14.05 6.36 12.22
CA GLU A 158 13.11 6.55 13.33
C GLU A 158 12.39 7.88 13.19
N GLY A 159 11.39 8.14 14.04
CA GLY A 159 10.74 9.45 14.12
C GLY A 159 9.69 9.73 13.05
N GLN A 160 9.10 8.70 12.45
CA GLN A 160 7.91 8.82 11.59
C GLN A 160 6.63 8.74 12.43
N THR A 161 5.52 9.25 11.90
CA THR A 161 4.19 9.06 12.52
C THR A 161 3.39 7.99 11.80
N CYS A 162 3.39 8.00 10.47
CA CYS A 162 2.67 7.01 9.66
C CYS A 162 3.41 6.75 8.36
N SER A 163 4.22 5.67 8.36
CA SER A 163 4.95 5.24 7.19
C SER A 163 4.01 4.65 6.15
N ASN A 164 4.01 5.21 4.95
CA ASN A 164 3.07 4.91 3.88
C ASN A 164 3.81 4.67 2.56
N GLY A 165 3.26 5.09 1.41
CA GLY A 165 3.73 4.75 0.07
C GLY A 165 5.25 4.73 -0.10
N LYS A 166 5.76 3.63 -0.65
CA LYS A 166 7.19 3.42 -0.95
C LYS A 166 7.38 3.00 -2.40
N VAL A 167 8.40 3.57 -3.05
CA VAL A 167 8.86 3.06 -4.35
C VAL A 167 10.38 3.04 -4.41
N PHE A 168 10.92 2.16 -5.25
CA PHE A 168 12.35 2.06 -5.51
C PHE A 168 12.70 2.55 -6.90
N ALA A 169 13.86 3.20 -7.01
CA ALA A 169 14.51 3.51 -8.28
C ALA A 169 15.96 2.99 -8.27
N ASP A 170 16.65 3.14 -9.40
CA ASP A 170 18.07 2.79 -9.57
C ASP A 170 18.42 1.35 -9.16
N GLY A 171 17.50 0.42 -9.43
CA GLY A 171 17.66 -0.99 -9.05
C GLY A 171 17.64 -1.22 -7.53
N GLY A 172 16.92 -0.39 -6.77
CA GLY A 172 16.75 -0.53 -5.32
C GLY A 172 17.70 0.30 -4.48
N ARG A 173 18.58 1.11 -5.09
CA ARG A 173 19.52 1.98 -4.38
C ARG A 173 18.91 3.30 -3.93
N THR A 174 17.80 3.69 -4.53
CA THR A 174 17.07 4.91 -4.17
C THR A 174 15.69 4.50 -3.69
N LEU A 175 15.35 4.89 -2.46
CA LEU A 175 14.02 4.71 -1.87
C LEU A 175 13.31 6.06 -1.85
N PHE A 176 12.06 6.10 -2.30
CA PHE A 176 11.15 7.20 -2.05
C PHE A 176 10.11 6.73 -1.04
N ASP A 177 9.88 7.52 0.01
CA ASP A 177 9.05 7.14 1.15
C ASP A 177 8.17 8.31 1.60
N ILE A 178 6.96 7.98 2.01
CA ILE A 178 5.96 8.91 2.54
C ILE A 178 5.81 8.68 4.04
N ASP A 179 6.03 9.72 4.83
CA ASP A 179 5.49 9.85 6.18
C ASP A 179 4.30 10.81 6.11
N THR A 180 3.09 10.25 6.19
CA THR A 180 1.84 10.91 5.77
C THR A 180 1.63 12.31 6.37
N PRO A 181 1.81 12.54 7.70
CA PRO A 181 1.62 13.87 8.29
C PRO A 181 2.60 14.93 7.78
N ARG A 182 3.78 14.54 7.31
CA ARG A 182 4.78 15.48 6.78
C ARG A 182 4.42 16.02 5.40
N LYS A 183 3.52 15.33 4.68
CA LYS A 183 3.08 15.68 3.32
C LYS A 183 4.24 15.96 2.36
N VAL A 184 5.26 15.10 2.40
CA VAL A 184 6.38 15.12 1.45
C VAL A 184 6.72 13.69 1.06
N VAL A 185 7.20 13.52 -0.17
CA VAL A 185 7.90 12.31 -0.59
C VAL A 185 9.38 12.55 -0.32
N THR A 186 9.96 11.80 0.61
CA THR A 186 11.38 11.90 0.96
C THR A 186 12.17 10.91 0.13
N ARG A 187 13.32 11.34 -0.41
CA ARG A 187 14.27 10.48 -1.12
C ARG A 187 15.36 10.05 -0.16
N TYR A 188 15.73 8.77 -0.24
CA TYR A 188 16.83 8.20 0.51
C TYR A 188 17.74 7.38 -0.39
N HIS A 189 19.02 7.32 -0.04
CA HIS A 189 19.94 6.31 -0.56
C HIS A 189 19.93 5.09 0.37
N LEU A 190 19.61 3.92 -0.19
CA LEU A 190 19.57 2.65 0.50
C LEU A 190 20.78 1.79 0.11
N ASP A 191 21.52 1.35 1.11
CA ASP A 191 22.48 0.26 0.97
C ASP A 191 21.98 -0.94 1.77
N VAL A 192 21.49 -1.96 1.05
CA VAL A 192 20.95 -3.19 1.65
C VAL A 192 22.04 -4.01 2.33
N ASN A 193 23.27 -4.01 1.80
CA ASN A 193 24.37 -4.79 2.35
C ASN A 193 24.91 -4.16 3.63
N ALA A 194 25.11 -2.83 3.61
CA ALA A 194 25.50 -2.07 4.79
C ALA A 194 24.32 -1.88 5.78
N ARG A 195 23.09 -2.08 5.31
CA ARG A 195 21.83 -1.91 6.06
C ARG A 195 21.66 -0.48 6.55
N THR A 196 22.00 0.47 5.70
CA THR A 196 21.96 1.90 6.01
C THR A 196 21.02 2.64 5.08
N LEU A 197 20.36 3.67 5.61
CA LEU A 197 19.53 4.60 4.87
C LEU A 197 20.05 6.01 5.10
N THR A 198 20.29 6.77 4.04
CA THR A 198 20.77 8.16 4.12
C THR A 198 19.75 9.10 3.50
N ASP A 199 19.30 10.10 4.26
CA ASP A 199 18.40 11.15 3.78
C ASP A 199 19.05 11.93 2.62
N ALA A 200 18.34 12.00 1.49
CA ALA A 200 18.75 12.65 0.25
C ALA A 200 17.79 13.77 -0.19
N GLY A 201 17.02 14.31 0.77
CA GLY A 201 16.13 15.45 0.62
C GLY A 201 14.72 15.12 0.15
N ILE A 202 13.90 16.17 0.00
CA ILE A 202 12.52 16.07 -0.49
C ILE A 202 12.54 15.90 -2.01
N ALA A 203 11.87 14.86 -2.51
CA ALA A 203 11.64 14.65 -3.93
C ALA A 203 10.37 15.38 -4.40
N ILE A 204 9.29 15.30 -3.62
CA ILE A 204 8.01 15.94 -3.94
C ILE A 204 7.47 16.63 -2.69
N ASP A 205 7.13 17.91 -2.81
CA ASP A 205 6.51 18.69 -1.74
C ASP A 205 4.99 18.76 -1.93
N LEU A 206 4.25 18.11 -1.02
CA LEU A 206 2.80 18.00 -1.06
C LEU A 206 2.13 18.78 0.07
N ARG A 207 2.86 19.68 0.75
CA ARG A 207 2.33 20.40 1.93
C ARG A 207 1.13 21.28 1.64
N LEU A 208 0.99 21.73 0.39
CA LEU A 208 -0.16 22.51 -0.08
C LEU A 208 -1.34 21.64 -0.54
N HIS A 209 -1.18 20.32 -0.64
CA HIS A 209 -2.28 19.42 -0.97
C HIS A 209 -3.24 19.33 0.22
N GLU A 210 -4.55 19.44 -0.03
CA GLU A 210 -5.57 19.48 1.04
C GLU A 210 -5.65 18.13 1.77
N ALA A 211 -5.67 17.03 1.02
CA ALA A 211 -5.64 15.66 1.53
C ALA A 211 -4.23 15.19 1.90
N TYR A 212 -4.13 13.99 2.46
CA TYR A 212 -2.86 13.41 2.92
C TYR A 212 -2.34 12.36 1.93
N PRO A 213 -1.03 12.36 1.59
CA PRO A 213 -0.47 11.32 0.73
C PRO A 213 -0.42 9.99 1.47
N ASP A 214 -0.86 8.94 0.81
CA ASP A 214 -1.04 7.61 1.38
C ASP A 214 -0.13 6.60 0.63
N GLY A 215 -0.67 5.55 0.04
CA GLY A 215 0.07 4.62 -0.81
C GLY A 215 0.61 5.25 -2.10
N MET A 216 1.69 4.68 -2.62
CA MET A 216 2.40 5.13 -3.82
C MET A 216 2.84 3.93 -4.66
N CYS A 217 2.79 4.03 -5.98
CA CYS A 217 3.33 3.00 -6.87
C CYS A 217 4.17 3.60 -8.01
N ASP A 218 5.16 2.84 -8.46
CA ASP A 218 6.08 3.22 -9.55
C ASP A 218 5.39 3.04 -10.91
N ALA A 219 5.50 4.04 -11.77
CA ALA A 219 5.03 3.98 -13.15
C ALA A 219 6.10 3.49 -14.13
N GLY A 220 7.36 3.39 -13.71
CA GLY A 220 8.48 2.85 -14.50
C GLY A 220 9.09 3.82 -15.52
N ASP A 221 8.66 5.08 -15.53
CA ASP A 221 9.13 6.14 -16.42
C ASP A 221 9.71 7.35 -15.66
N GLY A 222 10.16 7.14 -14.42
CA GLY A 222 10.61 8.21 -13.52
C GLY A 222 9.45 8.98 -12.88
N THR A 223 8.23 8.46 -12.99
CA THR A 223 7.02 9.02 -12.38
C THR A 223 6.38 8.04 -11.41
N VAL A 224 5.61 8.57 -10.45
CA VAL A 224 4.92 7.79 -9.42
C VAL A 224 3.46 8.19 -9.36
N VAL A 225 2.58 7.24 -9.05
CA VAL A 225 1.19 7.54 -8.71
C VAL A 225 1.05 7.53 -7.19
N ILE A 226 0.48 8.59 -6.64
CA ILE A 226 0.23 8.76 -5.20
C ILE A 226 -1.28 8.81 -4.97
N ALA A 227 -1.77 7.99 -4.03
CA ALA A 227 -3.13 8.06 -3.53
C ALA A 227 -3.25 9.15 -2.45
N PHE A 228 -4.41 9.80 -2.38
CA PHE A 228 -4.67 10.82 -1.37
C PHE A 228 -5.88 10.48 -0.49
N PHE A 229 -5.61 10.37 0.81
CA PHE A 229 -6.61 10.17 1.84
C PHE A 229 -7.22 11.50 2.25
N ASN A 230 -8.45 11.78 1.82
CA ASN A 230 -9.18 12.97 2.23
C ASN A 230 -10.08 12.69 3.45
N GLY A 231 -9.68 13.19 4.62
CA GLY A 231 -10.45 13.09 5.86
C GLY A 231 -11.75 13.92 5.86
N SER A 232 -11.90 14.86 4.93
CA SER A 232 -13.05 15.79 4.85
C SER A 232 -14.36 15.09 4.48
N ARG A 233 -15.48 15.79 4.67
CA ARG A 233 -16.83 15.25 4.42
C ARG A 233 -17.15 15.17 2.92
N GLY A 234 -17.45 13.96 2.45
CA GLY A 234 -17.93 13.68 1.09
C GLY A 234 -16.92 13.99 -0.03
N GLY A 235 -17.41 14.00 -1.27
CA GLY A 235 -16.63 14.34 -2.46
C GLY A 235 -16.00 13.14 -3.18
N ASN A 236 -15.26 13.46 -4.25
CA ASN A 236 -14.50 12.48 -5.00
C ASN A 236 -13.13 12.29 -4.34
N GLY A 237 -12.63 11.06 -4.35
CA GLY A 237 -11.23 10.80 -4.00
C GLY A 237 -10.30 11.12 -5.16
N VAL A 238 -9.02 11.21 -4.88
CA VAL A 238 -8.00 11.63 -5.83
C VAL A 238 -6.77 10.73 -5.73
N ALA A 239 -6.23 10.36 -6.88
CA ALA A 239 -4.87 9.88 -7.04
C ALA A 239 -4.19 10.69 -8.14
N GLU A 240 -2.90 10.97 -8.02
CA GLU A 240 -2.19 11.86 -8.95
C GLU A 240 -0.83 11.28 -9.33
N ARG A 241 -0.42 11.48 -10.58
CA ARG A 241 0.89 11.07 -11.08
C ARG A 241 1.86 12.24 -11.03
N TYR A 242 3.05 12.02 -10.47
CA TYR A 242 4.08 13.04 -10.32
C TYR A 242 5.40 12.59 -10.94
N CYS A 243 6.13 13.54 -11.53
CA CYS A 243 7.52 13.33 -11.91
C CYS A 243 8.42 13.42 -10.67
N LEU A 244 9.26 12.41 -10.44
CA LEU A 244 10.17 12.36 -9.29
C LEU A 244 11.32 13.38 -9.38
N ASP A 245 11.70 13.78 -10.59
CA ASP A 245 12.81 14.73 -10.80
C ASP A 245 12.36 16.19 -10.61
N THR A 246 11.15 16.53 -11.05
CA THR A 246 10.66 17.91 -11.06
C THR A 246 9.61 18.20 -9.99
N GLY A 247 8.98 17.17 -9.42
CA GLY A 247 7.81 17.30 -8.56
C GLY A 247 6.54 17.72 -9.31
N GLU A 248 6.57 17.79 -10.64
CA GLU A 248 5.42 18.23 -11.44
C GLU A 248 4.30 17.17 -11.43
N ARG A 249 3.06 17.61 -11.23
CA ARG A 249 1.86 16.79 -11.38
C ARG A 249 1.47 16.66 -12.85
N LEU A 250 1.43 15.43 -13.34
CA LEU A 250 1.24 15.09 -14.76
C LEU A 250 -0.21 14.67 -15.09
N GLU A 251 -0.83 13.88 -14.21
CA GLU A 251 -2.11 13.23 -14.45
C GLU A 251 -2.89 13.08 -13.15
N GLN A 252 -4.22 13.04 -13.23
CA GLN A 252 -5.10 12.90 -12.08
C GLN A 252 -6.21 11.88 -12.36
N TRP A 253 -6.56 11.09 -11.36
CA TRP A 253 -7.72 10.20 -11.34
C TRP A 253 -8.66 10.58 -10.21
N GLN A 254 -9.95 10.42 -10.45
CA GLN A 254 -10.98 10.61 -9.44
C GLN A 254 -11.73 9.32 -9.13
N THR A 255 -12.02 9.06 -7.86
CA THR A 255 -12.90 7.98 -7.39
C THR A 255 -14.23 8.58 -6.94
N PRO A 256 -15.28 8.56 -7.79
CA PRO A 256 -16.54 9.23 -7.50
C PRO A 256 -17.18 8.74 -6.19
N GLY A 257 -17.56 9.68 -5.31
CA GLY A 257 -18.22 9.37 -4.04
C GLY A 257 -17.38 8.56 -3.05
N SER A 258 -16.05 8.56 -3.20
CA SER A 258 -15.12 7.81 -2.36
C SER A 258 -13.86 8.64 -2.07
N PRO A 259 -13.89 9.58 -1.11
CA PRO A 259 -12.84 10.59 -0.89
C PRO A 259 -11.52 10.05 -0.32
N ARG A 260 -11.51 8.85 0.26
CA ARG A 260 -10.37 8.30 1.01
C ARG A 260 -9.67 7.25 0.18
N VAL A 261 -8.87 7.68 -0.79
CA VAL A 261 -8.06 6.79 -1.63
C VAL A 261 -6.84 6.39 -0.83
N THR A 262 -6.61 5.08 -0.70
CA THR A 262 -5.57 4.56 0.17
C THR A 262 -4.33 4.14 -0.60
N CYS A 263 -4.46 3.31 -1.65
CA CYS A 263 -3.28 2.81 -2.34
C CYS A 263 -3.51 2.58 -3.84
N PRO A 264 -2.57 2.98 -4.70
CA PRO A 264 -2.62 2.72 -6.13
C PRO A 264 -1.88 1.44 -6.53
N LEU A 265 -2.41 0.75 -7.55
CA LEU A 265 -1.75 -0.35 -8.25
C LEU A 265 -1.87 -0.14 -9.75
N LEU A 266 -0.74 -0.02 -10.42
CA LEU A 266 -0.67 -0.06 -11.87
C LEU A 266 -0.54 -1.51 -12.35
N CYS A 267 -1.32 -1.89 -13.35
CA CYS A 267 -1.22 -3.22 -13.95
C CYS A 267 -1.60 -3.22 -15.43
N GLU A 268 -0.97 -4.11 -16.19
CA GLU A 268 -1.40 -4.36 -17.57
C GLU A 268 -2.65 -5.24 -17.59
N ARG A 269 -3.62 -4.82 -18.41
CA ARG A 269 -4.86 -5.57 -18.67
C ARG A 269 -5.20 -5.43 -20.16
N ASP A 270 -6.22 -6.16 -20.58
CA ASP A 270 -6.79 -5.98 -21.92
C ASP A 270 -7.13 -4.50 -22.16
N GLY A 271 -6.62 -3.95 -23.26
CA GLY A 271 -6.79 -2.53 -23.60
C GLY A 271 -5.85 -1.56 -22.86
N GLY A 272 -4.73 -2.04 -22.31
CA GLY A 272 -3.61 -1.19 -21.86
C GLY A 272 -3.40 -1.15 -20.34
N VAL A 273 -2.59 -0.18 -19.90
CA VAL A 273 -2.28 0.01 -18.48
C VAL A 273 -3.50 0.56 -17.74
N LYS A 274 -3.88 -0.12 -16.66
CA LYS A 274 -4.96 0.28 -15.76
C LYS A 274 -4.40 0.67 -14.41
N LEU A 275 -5.04 1.66 -13.79
CA LEU A 275 -4.82 2.04 -12.40
C LEU A 275 -5.96 1.48 -11.56
N ILE A 276 -5.63 0.66 -10.57
CA ILE A 276 -6.53 0.19 -9.53
C ILE A 276 -6.29 1.03 -8.29
N LEU A 277 -7.37 1.42 -7.61
CA LEU A 277 -7.31 2.23 -6.40
C LEU A 277 -8.11 1.54 -5.31
N THR A 278 -7.49 1.25 -4.16
CA THR A 278 -8.21 0.94 -2.93
C THR A 278 -8.71 2.24 -2.29
N THR A 279 -9.85 2.15 -1.60
CA THR A 279 -10.39 3.26 -0.81
C THR A 279 -10.89 2.75 0.54
N ALA A 280 -11.17 3.65 1.48
CA ALA A 280 -11.51 3.29 2.86
C ALA A 280 -12.74 4.02 3.42
N THR A 281 -13.34 3.42 4.46
CA THR A 281 -14.33 4.06 5.34
C THR A 281 -13.80 4.36 6.74
N GLU A 282 -12.54 4.02 7.02
CA GLU A 282 -11.87 4.34 8.29
C GLU A 282 -12.01 5.82 8.64
N GLY A 283 -12.42 6.11 9.87
CA GLY A 283 -12.63 7.49 10.37
C GLY A 283 -13.86 8.17 9.77
N MET A 284 -14.79 7.43 9.13
CA MET A 284 -16.00 7.99 8.52
C MET A 284 -17.15 7.89 9.52
N PRO A 285 -17.69 9.03 9.99
CA PRO A 285 -18.94 9.03 10.75
C PRO A 285 -20.08 8.37 9.97
N GLY A 286 -21.04 7.77 10.67
CA GLY A 286 -22.12 7.00 10.03
C GLY A 286 -22.96 7.81 9.03
N ASP A 287 -23.20 9.09 9.29
CA ASP A 287 -23.91 10.00 8.40
C ASP A 287 -23.10 10.33 7.13
N GLN A 288 -21.77 10.44 7.22
CA GLN A 288 -20.90 10.65 6.05
C GLN A 288 -20.86 9.42 5.12
N ARG A 289 -21.02 8.20 5.65
CA ARG A 289 -21.07 6.97 4.83
C ARG A 289 -22.26 6.98 3.88
N ALA A 290 -23.39 7.55 4.29
CA ALA A 290 -24.57 7.67 3.42
C ALA A 290 -24.31 8.53 2.18
N ASP A 291 -23.46 9.55 2.31
CA ASP A 291 -23.08 10.46 1.22
C ASP A 291 -21.87 9.97 0.40
N SER A 292 -21.23 8.88 0.85
CA SER A 292 -20.02 8.29 0.23
C SER A 292 -20.26 6.81 -0.06
N LEU A 293 -21.30 6.52 -0.86
CA LEU A 293 -21.82 5.17 -1.11
C LEU A 293 -20.76 4.17 -1.60
N TYR A 294 -19.68 4.65 -2.21
CA TYR A 294 -18.62 3.81 -2.76
C TYR A 294 -17.31 3.85 -1.97
N ALA A 295 -17.29 4.49 -0.79
CA ALA A 295 -16.14 4.46 0.09
C ALA A 295 -15.87 3.03 0.59
N GLY A 296 -14.60 2.64 0.63
CA GLY A 296 -14.19 1.28 1.01
C GLY A 296 -14.20 0.26 -0.13
N HIS A 297 -14.36 0.70 -1.38
CA HIS A 297 -14.37 -0.16 -2.54
C HIS A 297 -13.08 -0.05 -3.36
N LEU A 298 -12.90 -0.96 -4.32
CA LEU A 298 -11.82 -0.84 -5.29
C LEU A 298 -12.35 -0.22 -6.58
N PHE A 299 -11.59 0.72 -7.12
CA PHE A 299 -11.86 1.37 -8.40
C PHE A 299 -10.83 0.95 -9.44
N ILE A 300 -11.17 1.13 -10.72
CA ILE A 300 -10.28 0.95 -11.86
C ILE A 300 -10.45 2.09 -12.85
N ALA A 301 -9.34 2.56 -13.43
CA ALA A 301 -9.33 3.60 -14.46
C ALA A 301 -8.31 3.30 -15.57
N ASP A 302 -8.55 3.91 -16.72
CA ASP A 302 -7.57 3.98 -17.80
C ASP A 302 -6.45 4.98 -17.45
N THR A 303 -5.28 4.80 -18.05
CA THR A 303 -4.12 5.66 -17.83
C THR A 303 -3.51 6.09 -19.15
N SER A 304 -2.75 7.19 -19.13
CA SER A 304 -1.92 7.59 -20.29
C SER A 304 -0.65 6.75 -20.48
N LEU A 305 -0.34 5.83 -19.55
CA LEU A 305 0.86 5.01 -19.55
C LEU A 305 0.82 3.93 -20.63
N ARG A 306 1.97 3.65 -21.23
CA ARG A 306 2.13 2.63 -22.29
C ARG A 306 2.57 1.27 -21.77
N GLY A 307 3.11 1.22 -20.57
CA GLY A 307 3.58 0.03 -19.87
C GLY A 307 3.78 0.35 -18.40
N VAL A 308 4.13 -0.66 -17.61
CA VAL A 308 4.41 -0.57 -16.17
C VAL A 308 5.64 -1.41 -15.87
N PRO A 309 6.37 -1.14 -14.77
CA PRO A 309 7.45 -2.02 -14.35
C PRO A 309 6.88 -3.42 -14.04
N PRO A 310 7.68 -4.49 -14.23
CA PRO A 310 7.28 -5.83 -13.82
C PRO A 310 7.03 -5.84 -12.31
N ALA A 311 5.97 -6.54 -11.88
CA ALA A 311 5.69 -6.70 -10.46
C ALA A 311 6.82 -7.49 -9.78
N GLU A 312 7.41 -6.91 -8.74
CA GLU A 312 8.34 -7.63 -7.89
C GLU A 312 7.59 -8.70 -7.08
N ILE A 313 8.28 -9.81 -6.83
CA ILE A 313 7.79 -10.89 -5.97
C ILE A 313 8.86 -11.25 -4.94
N VAL A 314 8.43 -11.67 -3.77
CA VAL A 314 9.30 -12.18 -2.71
C VAL A 314 9.86 -13.54 -3.15
N ARG A 315 11.18 -13.69 -3.09
CA ARG A 315 11.90 -14.93 -3.42
C ARG A 315 12.28 -15.63 -2.12
N LEU A 316 11.43 -16.57 -1.68
CA LEU A 316 11.56 -17.26 -0.40
C LEU A 316 12.76 -18.22 -0.36
#